data_AF-A0A962AWV6-F1
#
_entry.id   AF-A0A962AWV6-F1
#
_cell.length_a   1.000
_cell.length_b   1.000
_cell.length_c   1.000
_cell.angle_alpha   90.00
_cell.angle_beta   90.00
_cell.angle_gamma   90.00
#
_symmetry.space_group_name_H-M   'P 1'
#
loop_
_entity.id
_entity.type
_entity.pdbx_description
1 polymer ?
#
loop_
_entity_poly.entity_id
_entity_poly.type
_entity_poly.pdbx_seq_one_letter_code
_entity_poly.pdbx_strand_id
1 'polypeptide(L)' 'MTRRAKNILFIMFDQLRWDYLSCAGHPHLETPHIDALAADGVRFTRAYVQSPVC' A
#
# COMPACT_ATOMS: atom_id res chain seq x y z
N MET A 1 8.60 29.97 15.49
CA MET A 1 9.03 28.58 15.18
C MET A 1 8.62 28.28 13.76
N THR A 2 9.55 28.05 12.84
CA THR A 2 9.22 27.61 11.48
C THR A 2 8.73 26.17 11.56
N ARG A 3 7.48 25.93 11.15
CA ARG A 3 6.92 24.57 11.11
C ARG A 3 7.73 23.77 10.09
N ARG A 4 8.48 22.79 10.57
CA ARG A 4 9.26 21.89 9.70
C ARG A 4 8.32 21.21 8.72
N ALA A 5 8.65 21.27 7.43
CA ALA A 5 7.91 20.56 6.40
C ALA A 5 7.88 19.06 6.72
N LYS A 6 6.76 18.40 6.41
CA LYS A 6 6.64 16.95 6.55
C LYS A 6 7.36 16.29 5.38
N ASN A 7 7.97 15.14 5.65
CA ASN A 7 8.54 14.30 4.60
C ASN A 7 7.44 13.43 3.98
N ILE A 8 7.60 13.07 2.71
CA ILE A 8 6.74 12.13 1.99
C ILE A 8 7.62 10.96 1.55
N LEU A 9 7.21 9.73 1.87
CA LEU A 9 7.85 8.51 1.41
C LEU A 9 6.89 7.78 0.45
N PHE A 10 7.27 7.69 -0.82
CA PHE A 10 6.51 6.98 -1.85
C PHE A 10 7.14 5.62 -2.11
N ILE A 11 6.46 4.54 -1.69
CA ILE A 11 6.91 3.16 -1.85
C ILE A 11 6.11 2.52 -2.99
N MET A 12 6.79 1.85 -3.91
CA MET A 12 6.19 1.11 -5.02
C MET A 12 6.86 -0.27 -5.14
N PHE A 13 6.06 -1.28 -5.43
CA PHE A 13 6.53 -2.63 -5.77
C PHE A 13 6.23 -2.90 -7.24
N ASP A 14 7.16 -3.54 -7.93
CA ASP A 14 6.92 -3.97 -9.31
C ASP A 14 6.09 -5.27 -9.32
N GLN A 15 5.10 -5.33 -10.20
CA GLN A 15 4.21 -6.48 -10.44
C GLN A 15 3.43 -7.03 -9.22
N LEU A 16 3.32 -6.29 -8.11
CA LEU A 16 2.52 -6.73 -6.96
C LEU A 16 1.02 -6.80 -7.31
N ARG A 17 0.43 -8.00 -7.18
CA ARG A 17 -1.02 -8.19 -7.33
C ARG A 17 -1.78 -7.55 -6.16
N TRP A 18 -2.95 -6.99 -6.44
CA TRP A 18 -3.78 -6.32 -5.43
C TRP A 18 -4.30 -7.27 -4.34
N ASP A 19 -4.48 -8.55 -4.65
CA ASP A 19 -5.00 -9.60 -3.76
C ASP A 19 -3.90 -10.39 -3.03
N TYR A 20 -2.62 -10.00 -3.19
CA TYR A 20 -1.46 -10.64 -2.54
C TYR A 20 -1.02 -9.93 -1.25
N LEU A 21 -1.99 -9.43 -0.49
CA LEU A 21 -1.80 -8.82 0.82
C LEU A 21 -2.85 -9.38 1.79
N SER A 22 -2.50 -9.67 3.04
CA SER A 22 -3.49 -10.17 4.02
C SER A 22 -4.58 -9.14 4.31
N CYS A 23 -4.26 -7.84 4.37
CA CYS A 23 -5.27 -6.77 4.45
C CYS A 23 -6.19 -6.64 3.21
N ALA A 24 -5.85 -7.31 2.09
CA ALA A 24 -6.69 -7.43 0.91
C ALA A 24 -7.44 -8.78 0.82
N GLY A 25 -7.28 -9.65 1.82
CA GLY A 25 -8.01 -10.91 1.94
C GLY A 25 -7.27 -12.16 1.43
N HIS A 26 -5.95 -12.11 1.23
CA HIS A 26 -5.21 -13.32 0.86
C HIS A 26 -5.34 -14.40 1.96
N PRO A 27 -5.71 -15.65 1.65
CA PRO A 27 -6.10 -16.65 2.65
C PRO A 27 -4.95 -17.27 3.48
N HIS A 28 -3.69 -16.99 3.14
CA HIS A 28 -2.52 -17.77 3.58
C HIS A 28 -1.23 -16.93 3.72
N LEU A 29 -1.09 -15.85 2.96
CA LEU A 29 0.07 -14.98 2.98
C LEU A 29 -0.10 -13.96 4.10
N GLU A 30 0.89 -13.88 4.99
CA GLU A 30 0.93 -12.88 6.06
C GLU A 30 1.79 -11.68 5.63
N THR A 31 1.21 -10.48 5.67
CA THR A 31 1.91 -9.21 5.42
C THR A 31 1.77 -8.23 6.59
N PRO A 32 2.21 -8.60 7.81
CA PRO A 32 1.86 -7.87 9.04
C PRO A 32 2.30 -6.40 9.04
N HIS A 33 3.41 -6.06 8.40
CA HIS A 33 3.88 -4.68 8.31
C HIS A 33 3.05 -3.80 7.36
N ILE A 34 2.55 -4.38 6.25
CA ILE A 34 1.68 -3.67 5.32
C ILE A 34 0.27 -3.55 5.93
N ASP A 35 -0.16 -4.58 6.64
CA ASP A 35 -1.44 -4.57 7.36
C ASP A 35 -1.47 -3.50 8.45
N ALA A 36 -0.38 -3.34 9.22
CA ALA A 36 -0.27 -2.26 10.20
C ALA A 36 -0.38 -0.87 9.54
N LEU A 37 0.29 -0.67 8.40
CA LEU A 37 0.17 0.58 7.63
C LEU A 37 -1.26 0.83 7.13
N ALA A 38 -1.95 -0.23 6.69
CA ALA A 38 -3.33 -0.15 6.24
C ALA A 38 -4.31 0.14 7.40
N ALA A 39 -4.04 -0.36 8.60
CA ALA A 39 -4.83 -0.11 9.81
C ALA A 39 -4.67 1.32 10.35
N ASP A 40 -3.47 1.89 10.26
CA ASP A 40 -3.18 3.26 10.69
C ASP A 40 -3.47 4.33 9.62
N GLY A 41 -4.01 3.92 8.47
CA GLY A 41 -4.17 4.77 7.29
C GLY A 41 -5.45 4.52 6.51
N VAL A 42 -5.39 4.74 5.20
CA VAL A 42 -6.52 4.54 4.27
C VAL A 42 -6.08 3.56 3.18
N ARG A 43 -6.82 2.46 3.03
CA ARG A 43 -6.65 1.51 1.94
C ARG A 43 -7.68 1.73 0.85
N PHE A 44 -7.22 2.14 -0.33
CA PHE A 44 -8.09 2.30 -1.50
C PHE A 44 -8.39 0.93 -2.12
N THR A 45 -9.67 0.54 -2.12
CA THR A 45 -10.12 -0.78 -2.59
C THR A 45 -10.45 -0.83 -4.08
N ARG A 46 -10.41 0.32 -4.77
CA ARG A 46 -10.70 0.48 -6.20
C ARG A 46 -9.69 1.39 -6.89
N ALA A 47 -8.40 1.07 -6.74
CA ALA A 47 -7.31 1.77 -7.41
C ALA A 47 -6.93 1.08 -8.73
N TYR A 48 -6.70 1.86 -9.79
CA TYR A 48 -6.36 1.38 -11.13
C TYR A 48 -5.10 2.08 -11.66
N VAL A 49 -4.24 1.33 -12.33
CA VAL A 49 -3.13 1.87 -13.13
C VAL A 49 -3.63 2.30 -14.52
N GLN A 50 -2.92 3.23 -15.15
CA GLN A 50 -3.31 3.78 -16.45
C GLN A 50 -2.85 2.90 -17.62
N SER A 51 -1.81 2.08 -17.42
CA SER A 51 -1.26 1.16 -18.42
C SER A 51 -0.80 -0.14 -17.73
N PRO A 52 -1.08 -1.34 -18.27
CA PRO A 52 -0.73 -2.62 -17.65
C PRO A 52 0.69 -3.10 -18.04
N VAL A 53 1.64 -2.18 -18.14
CA VAL A 53 3.04 -2.45 -18.50
C VAL A 53 3.94 -1.49 -17.72
N CYS A 54 5.20 -1.91 -17.54
CA CYS A 54 6.28 -1.10 -16.97
C CYS A 54 6.63 0.10 -17.87
#